data_AF-A0A1J5J4P6-F1
#
_entry.id   AF-A0A1J5J4P6-F1
#
_cell.length_a   1.000
_cell.length_b   1.000
_cell.length_c   1.000
_cell.angle_alpha   90.00
_cell.angle_beta   90.00
_cell.angle_gamma   90.00
#
_symmetry.space_group_name_H-M   'P 1'
#
loop_
_entity.id
_entity.type
_entity.pdbx_description
1 polymer ?
#
loop_
_entity_poly.entity_id
_entity_poly.type
_entity_poly.pdbx_seq_one_letter_code
_entity_poly.pdbx_strand_id
1 'polypeptide(L)'
;MKLLVSVRNVLEAINAIEGKADIIDVKNPKEGSLGACTPKTIKETGKISHNYNLLCSAAIGDVQHVGNASLAALGAAICCVDYIKVGLMTESTAPAVSIMKAVTKEVSSYKNFYGEKIKVVAVGFADWYLANTFPVEELYNIGLAGNCDVLMIDTAIKGGKNLFDFMKKKEVADFARTASDLGFEVAIAGSLRNKEISVLRNISEIDIIGVRSAACGNFDRNGEIDKNRVKELKENLEQGTKEITNL
;
A
#
# COMPACT_ATOMS: atom_id res chain seq x y z
N MET A 1 -8.16 -11.85 -1.01
CA MET A 1 -7.01 -11.01 -0.62
C MET A 1 -5.99 -10.97 -1.75
N LYS A 2 -5.50 -9.79 -2.11
CA LYS A 2 -4.49 -9.52 -3.16
C LYS A 2 -3.11 -9.33 -2.54
N LEU A 3 -2.07 -9.79 -3.23
CA LEU A 3 -0.67 -9.53 -2.91
C LEU A 3 -0.19 -8.28 -3.67
N LEU A 4 0.18 -7.24 -2.94
CA LEU A 4 0.84 -6.04 -3.44
C LEU A 4 2.34 -6.14 -3.18
N VAL A 5 3.16 -6.00 -4.24
CA VAL A 5 4.62 -6.04 -4.13
C VAL A 5 5.20 -4.67 -4.50
N SER A 6 5.92 -4.05 -3.55
CA SER A 6 6.55 -2.76 -3.79
C SER A 6 7.87 -2.90 -4.54
N VAL A 7 7.99 -2.25 -5.71
CA VAL A 7 9.12 -2.29 -6.63
C VAL A 7 9.71 -0.90 -6.83
N ARG A 8 11.00 -0.83 -7.20
CA ARG A 8 11.72 0.44 -7.48
C ARG A 8 11.86 0.76 -8.96
N ASN A 9 11.70 -0.24 -9.83
CA ASN A 9 11.99 -0.13 -11.25
C ASN A 9 11.31 -1.25 -12.03
N VAL A 10 11.39 -1.17 -13.35
CA VAL A 10 10.78 -2.11 -14.30
C VAL A 10 11.30 -3.55 -14.13
N LEU A 11 12.58 -3.73 -13.81
CA LEU A 11 13.14 -5.08 -13.63
C LEU A 11 12.56 -5.76 -12.39
N GLU A 12 12.47 -5.05 -11.26
CA GLU A 12 11.79 -5.52 -10.06
C GLU A 12 10.30 -5.80 -10.33
N ALA A 13 9.64 -4.97 -11.15
CA ALA A 13 8.26 -5.21 -11.59
C ALA A 13 8.11 -6.53 -12.34
N ILE A 14 8.98 -6.83 -13.32
CA ILE A 14 8.96 -8.10 -14.06
C ILE A 14 9.07 -9.29 -13.10
N ASN A 15 10.01 -9.24 -12.14
CA ASN A 15 10.17 -10.31 -11.16
C ASN A 15 8.92 -10.47 -10.27
N ALA A 16 8.28 -9.38 -9.87
CA ALA A 16 7.04 -9.43 -9.11
C ALA A 16 5.87 -10.03 -9.93
N ILE A 17 5.77 -9.67 -11.20
CA ILE A 17 4.76 -10.21 -12.14
C ILE A 17 4.96 -11.71 -12.36
N GLU A 18 6.19 -12.14 -12.66
CA GLU A 18 6.54 -13.56 -12.81
C GLU A 18 6.25 -14.36 -11.53
N GLY A 19 6.46 -13.73 -10.38
CA GLY A 19 6.13 -14.26 -9.06
C GLY A 19 4.65 -14.26 -8.70
N LYS A 20 3.76 -13.80 -9.59
CA LYS A 20 2.29 -13.77 -9.40
C LYS A 20 1.78 -12.74 -8.38
N ALA A 21 2.44 -11.59 -8.27
CA ALA A 21 1.85 -10.43 -7.59
C ALA A 21 0.55 -9.99 -8.27
N ASP A 22 -0.41 -9.49 -7.50
CA ASP A 22 -1.70 -8.99 -8.01
C ASP A 22 -1.65 -7.47 -8.27
N ILE A 23 -0.84 -6.74 -7.48
CA ILE A 23 -0.63 -5.29 -7.60
C ILE A 23 0.86 -4.97 -7.57
N ILE A 24 1.33 -4.22 -8.55
CA ILE A 24 2.71 -3.72 -8.62
C ILE A 24 2.75 -2.30 -8.04
N ASP A 25 3.50 -2.12 -6.95
CA ASP A 25 3.54 -0.84 -6.23
C ASP A 25 4.86 -0.10 -6.41
N VAL A 26 4.85 1.01 -7.13
CA VAL A 26 6.05 1.79 -7.42
C VAL A 26 6.36 2.70 -6.23
N LYS A 27 7.50 2.47 -5.56
CA LYS A 27 7.98 3.33 -4.49
C LYS A 27 9.50 3.36 -4.38
N ASN A 28 10.02 4.41 -3.75
CA ASN A 28 11.44 4.62 -3.49
C ASN A 28 11.76 4.51 -1.98
N PRO A 29 12.29 3.37 -1.52
CA PRO A 29 12.72 3.16 -0.14
C PRO A 29 13.74 4.17 0.41
N LYS A 30 14.47 4.87 -0.47
CA LYS A 30 15.48 5.88 -0.08
C LYS A 30 14.85 7.21 0.34
N GLU A 31 13.59 7.46 -0.05
CA GLU A 31 12.83 8.67 0.27
C GLU A 31 11.79 8.43 1.38
N GLY A 32 12.03 7.43 2.23
CA GLY A 32 11.17 7.11 3.36
C GLY A 32 10.38 5.80 3.20
N SER A 33 9.30 5.69 3.96
CA SER A 33 8.48 4.47 4.04
C SER A 33 7.62 4.28 2.79
N LEU A 34 7.00 5.37 2.33
CA LEU A 34 6.15 5.53 1.14
C LEU A 34 6.79 6.52 0.15
N GLY A 35 8.13 6.60 0.10
CA GLY A 35 8.86 7.51 -0.79
C GLY A 35 8.47 7.38 -2.27
N ALA A 36 8.45 8.50 -2.99
CA ALA A 36 8.00 8.55 -4.38
C ALA A 36 9.10 8.12 -5.36
N CYS A 37 8.71 7.48 -6.46
CA CYS A 37 9.59 7.29 -7.62
C CYS A 37 9.42 8.42 -8.63
N THR A 38 10.33 8.51 -9.61
CA THR A 38 10.20 9.47 -10.70
C THR A 38 8.97 9.18 -11.57
N PRO A 39 8.33 10.19 -12.20
CA PRO A 39 7.23 9.97 -13.13
C PRO A 39 7.56 9.00 -14.27
N LYS A 40 8.81 9.03 -14.78
CA LYS A 40 9.28 8.10 -15.80
C LYS A 40 9.18 6.65 -15.31
N THR A 41 9.73 6.37 -14.13
CA THR A 41 9.68 5.03 -13.51
C THR A 41 8.26 4.57 -13.26
N ILE A 42 7.39 5.45 -12.74
CA ILE A 42 5.99 5.14 -12.49
C ILE A 42 5.29 4.78 -13.81
N LYS A 43 5.45 5.61 -14.84
CA LYS A 43 4.81 5.40 -16.16
C LYS A 43 5.28 4.13 -16.85
N GLU A 44 6.58 3.84 -16.83
CA GLU A 44 7.14 2.62 -17.42
C GLU A 44 6.65 1.37 -16.66
N THR A 45 6.57 1.45 -15.33
CA THR A 45 6.10 0.35 -14.49
C THR A 45 4.59 0.13 -14.60
N GLY A 46 3.79 1.20 -14.72
CA GLY A 46 2.35 1.12 -14.96
C GLY A 46 2.05 0.43 -16.29
N LYS A 47 2.70 0.88 -17.38
CA LYS A 47 2.54 0.26 -18.71
C LYS A 47 2.86 -1.23 -18.71
N ILE A 48 3.97 -1.65 -18.10
CA ILE A 48 4.30 -3.08 -18.07
C ILE A 48 3.31 -3.87 -17.20
N SER A 49 2.84 -3.33 -16.08
CA SER A 49 1.84 -3.99 -15.23
C SER A 49 0.54 -4.23 -16.01
N HIS A 50 0.05 -3.22 -16.73
CA HIS A 50 -1.17 -3.33 -17.53
C HIS A 50 -1.03 -4.29 -18.73
N ASN A 51 0.15 -4.38 -19.35
CA ASN A 51 0.41 -5.38 -20.40
C ASN A 51 0.25 -6.83 -19.91
N TYR A 52 0.35 -7.06 -18.61
CA TYR A 52 0.11 -8.36 -17.96
C TYR A 52 -1.25 -8.42 -17.25
N ASN A 53 -2.15 -7.47 -17.50
CA ASN A 53 -3.46 -7.35 -16.84
C ASN A 53 -3.38 -7.22 -15.30
N LEU A 54 -2.33 -6.57 -14.80
CA LEU A 54 -2.14 -6.31 -13.37
C LEU A 54 -2.30 -4.82 -13.05
N LEU A 55 -2.71 -4.54 -11.81
CA LEU A 55 -2.91 -3.19 -11.32
C LEU A 55 -1.58 -2.56 -10.91
N CYS A 56 -1.45 -1.25 -11.09
CA CYS A 56 -0.31 -0.44 -10.70
C CYS A 56 -0.68 0.54 -9.59
N SER A 57 0.09 0.54 -8.51
CA SER A 57 0.03 1.51 -7.42
C SER A 57 1.26 2.40 -7.45
N ALA A 58 1.15 3.66 -7.05
CA ALA A 58 2.31 4.51 -6.82
C ALA A 58 2.20 5.27 -5.51
N ALA A 59 3.28 5.28 -4.73
CA ALA A 59 3.38 6.13 -3.55
C ALA A 59 3.83 7.55 -3.95
N ILE A 60 3.23 8.57 -3.33
CA ILE A 60 3.57 9.98 -3.57
C ILE A 60 4.42 10.60 -2.46
N GLY A 61 4.88 9.80 -1.49
CA GLY A 61 5.77 10.22 -0.42
C GLY A 61 5.23 9.97 0.99
N ASP A 62 6.12 10.21 1.95
CA ASP A 62 5.78 10.49 3.35
C ASP A 62 5.40 11.99 3.45
N VAL A 63 4.12 12.28 3.25
CA VAL A 63 3.58 13.62 2.98
C VAL A 63 3.22 14.38 4.26
N GLN A 64 3.61 15.65 4.31
CA GLN A 64 3.27 16.57 5.42
C GLN A 64 2.50 17.82 4.96
N HIS A 65 2.48 18.11 3.65
CA HIS A 65 2.00 19.38 3.11
C HIS A 65 1.06 19.19 1.92
N VAL A 66 -0.06 19.93 1.94
CA VAL A 66 -1.15 19.84 0.97
C VAL A 66 -0.70 20.13 -0.47
N GLY A 67 0.03 21.22 -0.69
CA GLY A 67 0.43 21.63 -2.05
C GLY A 67 1.33 20.61 -2.74
N ASN A 68 2.32 20.09 -2.01
CA ASN A 68 3.24 19.05 -2.54
C ASN A 68 2.47 17.76 -2.82
N ALA A 69 1.53 17.39 -1.95
CA ALA A 69 0.70 16.20 -2.15
C ALA A 69 -0.16 16.30 -3.42
N SER A 70 -0.81 17.45 -3.64
CA SER A 70 -1.67 17.69 -4.80
C SER A 70 -0.87 17.60 -6.10
N LEU A 71 0.28 18.28 -6.17
CA LEU A 71 1.17 18.24 -7.33
C LEU A 71 1.69 16.82 -7.62
N ALA A 72 2.11 16.10 -6.58
CA ALA A 72 2.60 14.73 -6.72
C ALA A 72 1.48 13.76 -7.14
N ALA A 73 0.26 13.94 -6.61
CA ALA A 73 -0.91 13.14 -6.99
C ALA A 73 -1.28 13.33 -8.45
N LEU A 74 -1.30 14.57 -8.95
CA LEU A 74 -1.49 14.84 -10.38
C LEU A 74 -0.39 14.18 -11.22
N GLY A 75 0.87 14.31 -10.80
CA GLY A 75 2.01 13.67 -11.46
C GLY A 75 1.88 12.16 -11.53
N ALA A 76 1.40 11.50 -10.47
CA ALA A 76 1.12 10.07 -10.47
C ALA A 76 -0.08 9.71 -11.35
N ALA A 77 -1.17 10.48 -11.30
CA ALA A 77 -2.40 10.22 -12.06
C ALA A 77 -2.17 10.17 -13.58
N ILE A 78 -1.30 11.04 -14.11
CA ILE A 78 -0.94 11.03 -15.55
C ILE A 78 0.06 9.93 -15.95
N CYS A 79 0.51 9.12 -14.99
CA CYS A 79 1.49 8.05 -15.19
C CYS A 79 0.88 6.63 -15.22
N CYS A 80 -0.40 6.49 -15.59
CA CYS A 80 -1.06 5.19 -15.74
C CYS A 80 -1.03 4.35 -14.45
N VAL A 81 -1.52 4.93 -13.34
CA VAL A 81 -1.68 4.20 -12.07
C VAL A 81 -3.16 3.94 -11.79
N ASP A 82 -3.44 2.85 -11.09
CA ASP A 82 -4.75 2.48 -10.59
C ASP A 82 -4.95 2.93 -9.14
N TYR A 83 -3.85 3.01 -8.38
CA TYR A 83 -3.84 3.47 -6.99
C TYR A 83 -2.80 4.58 -6.77
N ILE A 84 -3.18 5.61 -6.02
CA ILE A 84 -2.28 6.65 -5.51
C ILE A 84 -2.23 6.54 -3.99
N LYS A 85 -1.05 6.26 -3.44
CA LYS A 85 -0.85 6.08 -2.00
C LYS A 85 -0.20 7.27 -1.35
N VAL A 86 -0.84 7.75 -0.28
CA VAL A 86 -0.42 8.92 0.48
C VAL A 86 0.03 8.48 1.87
N GLY A 87 1.34 8.50 2.13
CA GLY A 87 1.88 8.31 3.48
C GLY A 87 1.59 9.54 4.33
N LEU A 88 0.70 9.45 5.32
CA LEU A 88 0.29 10.61 6.11
C LEU A 88 1.26 10.84 7.28
N MET A 89 2.35 11.56 7.01
CA MET A 89 3.40 11.87 7.97
C MET A 89 3.12 13.19 8.70
N THR A 90 1.93 13.32 9.26
CA THR A 90 1.49 14.55 9.95
C THR A 90 1.28 14.31 11.44
N GLU A 91 1.60 15.32 12.25
CA GLU A 91 1.53 15.26 13.72
C GLU A 91 0.08 15.19 14.26
N SER A 92 -0.92 15.51 13.44
CA SER A 92 -2.33 15.47 13.82
C SER A 92 -3.23 15.17 12.63
N THR A 93 -4.53 14.95 12.89
CA THR A 93 -5.52 14.53 11.90
C THR A 93 -5.98 15.66 10.97
N ALA A 94 -6.02 16.91 11.44
CA ALA A 94 -6.45 18.07 10.66
C ALA A 94 -5.64 18.31 9.36
N PRO A 95 -4.28 18.32 9.39
CA PRO A 95 -3.49 18.40 8.17
C PRO A 95 -3.65 17.15 7.29
N ALA A 96 -3.77 15.95 7.87
CA ALA A 96 -4.03 14.72 7.12
C ALA A 96 -5.33 14.79 6.32
N VAL A 97 -6.43 15.24 6.94
CA VAL A 97 -7.72 15.46 6.25
C VAL A 97 -7.57 16.45 5.10
N SER A 98 -6.84 17.55 5.32
CA SER A 98 -6.63 18.59 4.31
C SER A 98 -5.83 18.06 3.11
N ILE A 99 -4.79 17.25 3.37
CA ILE A 99 -4.02 16.55 2.34
C ILE A 99 -4.92 15.62 1.53
N MET A 100 -5.67 14.75 2.21
CA MET A 100 -6.51 13.76 1.53
C MET A 100 -7.59 14.42 0.67
N LYS A 101 -8.26 15.46 1.17
CA LYS A 101 -9.25 16.24 0.39
C LYS A 101 -8.65 16.87 -0.87
N ALA A 102 -7.44 17.42 -0.78
CA ALA A 102 -6.78 18.01 -1.94
C ALA A 102 -6.39 16.94 -2.96
N VAL A 103 -5.78 15.84 -2.50
CA VAL A 103 -5.38 14.72 -3.36
C VAL A 103 -6.58 14.11 -4.08
N THR A 104 -7.66 13.78 -3.36
CA THR A 104 -8.85 13.17 -3.97
C THR A 104 -9.54 14.10 -4.94
N LYS A 105 -9.65 15.40 -4.61
CA LYS A 105 -10.18 16.42 -5.53
C LYS A 105 -9.35 16.50 -6.81
N GLU A 106 -8.02 16.59 -6.68
CA GLU A 106 -7.10 16.73 -7.82
C GLU A 106 -7.24 15.57 -8.80
N VAL A 107 -7.29 14.33 -8.29
CA VAL A 107 -7.29 13.13 -9.15
C VAL A 107 -8.69 12.72 -9.62
N SER A 108 -9.76 13.33 -9.10
CA SER A 108 -11.16 12.92 -9.36
C SER A 108 -11.57 12.92 -10.83
N SER A 109 -10.97 13.80 -11.64
CA SER A 109 -11.23 13.91 -13.08
C SER A 109 -10.37 12.98 -13.94
N TYR A 110 -9.37 12.34 -13.35
CA TYR A 110 -8.45 11.43 -14.04
C TYR A 110 -8.97 9.99 -13.98
N LYS A 111 -8.64 9.23 -15.03
CA LYS A 111 -8.97 7.82 -15.16
C LYS A 111 -7.70 6.99 -15.30
N ASN A 112 -7.74 5.77 -14.79
CA ASN A 112 -6.65 4.81 -14.96
C ASN A 112 -6.58 4.34 -16.43
N PHE A 113 -5.67 3.39 -16.70
CA PHE A 113 -5.49 2.81 -18.03
C PHE A 113 -6.76 2.13 -18.58
N TYR A 114 -7.62 1.63 -17.71
CA TYR A 114 -8.87 0.95 -18.06
C TYR A 114 -10.08 1.89 -18.18
N GLY A 115 -9.89 3.21 -18.01
CA GLY A 115 -10.97 4.19 -18.03
C GLY A 115 -11.77 4.28 -16.72
N GLU A 116 -11.31 3.62 -15.66
CA GLU A 116 -11.93 3.59 -14.34
C GLU A 116 -11.38 4.70 -13.43
N LYS A 117 -12.04 4.92 -12.29
CA LYS A 117 -11.57 5.87 -11.27
C LYS A 117 -10.22 5.40 -10.71
N ILE A 118 -9.25 6.30 -10.60
CA ILE A 118 -8.02 6.06 -9.85
C ILE A 118 -8.36 6.06 -8.35
N LYS A 119 -8.02 4.98 -7.64
CA LYS A 119 -8.28 4.85 -6.22
C LYS A 119 -7.24 5.60 -5.40
N VAL A 120 -7.69 6.32 -4.38
CA VAL A 120 -6.80 7.02 -3.45
C VAL A 120 -6.71 6.25 -2.14
N VAL A 121 -5.48 6.04 -1.67
CA VAL A 121 -5.17 5.29 -0.44
C VAL A 121 -4.62 6.23 0.63
N ALA A 122 -5.31 6.31 1.76
CA ALA A 122 -4.79 6.95 2.98
C ALA A 122 -3.95 5.95 3.76
N VAL A 123 -2.66 6.22 3.94
CA VAL A 123 -1.74 5.33 4.67
C VAL A 123 -1.40 5.95 6.02
N GLY A 124 -1.73 5.25 7.10
CA GLY A 124 -1.26 5.53 8.46
C GLY A 124 -0.22 4.51 8.91
N PHE A 125 0.39 4.76 10.07
CA PHE A 125 1.55 4.01 10.54
C PHE A 125 1.28 3.30 11.86
N ALA A 126 1.54 2.00 11.93
CA ALA A 126 1.37 1.20 13.14
C ALA A 126 2.27 1.70 14.29
N ASP A 127 3.45 2.22 13.95
CA ASP A 127 4.44 2.81 14.84
C ASP A 127 4.29 4.34 14.97
N TRP A 128 3.06 4.85 14.89
CA TRP A 128 2.72 6.29 14.91
C TRP A 128 3.39 7.06 16.05
N TYR A 129 3.49 6.47 17.24
CA TYR A 129 4.09 7.11 18.42
C TYR A 129 5.61 7.30 18.29
N LEU A 130 6.29 6.46 17.49
CA LEU A 130 7.70 6.65 17.14
C LEU A 130 7.88 7.62 15.98
N ALA A 131 6.92 7.63 15.06
CA ALA A 131 6.92 8.49 13.87
C ALA A 131 6.43 9.92 14.14
N ASN A 132 5.95 10.21 15.36
CA ASN A 132 5.27 11.45 15.72
C ASN A 132 4.07 11.76 14.81
N THR A 133 3.23 10.75 14.57
CA THR A 133 1.98 10.89 13.82
C THR A 133 0.77 10.58 14.70
N PHE A 134 -0.36 10.18 14.11
CA PHE A 134 -1.63 9.93 14.79
C PHE A 134 -1.96 8.42 14.89
N PRO A 135 -2.76 7.99 15.88
CA PRO A 135 -3.25 6.61 15.98
C PRO A 135 -3.97 6.14 14.71
N VAL A 136 -3.78 4.89 14.31
CA VAL A 136 -4.30 4.35 13.04
C VAL A 136 -5.83 4.38 12.95
N GLU A 137 -6.55 4.35 14.07
CA GLU A 137 -8.00 4.45 14.13
C GLU A 137 -8.51 5.81 13.62
N GLU A 138 -7.69 6.86 13.68
CA GLU A 138 -8.05 8.16 13.11
C GLU A 138 -8.14 8.12 11.58
N LEU A 139 -7.59 7.09 10.92
CA LEU A 139 -7.73 6.91 9.48
C LEU A 139 -9.19 6.79 9.04
N TYR A 140 -10.11 6.32 9.89
CA TYR A 140 -11.53 6.26 9.52
C TYR A 140 -12.08 7.65 9.21
N ASN A 141 -11.87 8.60 10.14
CA ASN A 141 -12.32 9.97 9.99
C ASN A 141 -11.57 10.68 8.85
N ILE A 142 -10.26 10.44 8.74
CA ILE A 142 -9.44 11.00 7.67
C ILE A 142 -9.92 10.50 6.30
N GLY A 143 -10.22 9.22 6.16
CA GLY A 143 -10.68 8.62 4.92
C GLY A 143 -12.07 9.11 4.52
N LEU A 144 -13.01 9.15 5.48
CA LEU A 144 -14.38 9.63 5.24
C LEU A 144 -14.37 11.11 4.85
N ALA A 145 -13.68 11.96 5.62
CA ALA A 145 -13.60 13.38 5.33
C ALA A 145 -12.78 13.68 4.06
N GLY A 146 -11.77 12.86 3.78
CA GLY A 146 -10.94 12.92 2.59
C GLY A 146 -11.58 12.35 1.33
N ASN A 147 -12.67 11.59 1.47
CA ASN A 147 -13.33 10.85 0.39
C ASN A 147 -12.38 9.91 -0.37
N CYS A 148 -11.52 9.19 0.35
CA CYS A 148 -10.61 8.21 -0.24
C CYS A 148 -11.27 6.83 -0.40
N ASP A 149 -10.60 5.93 -1.10
CA ASP A 149 -11.15 4.62 -1.48
C ASP A 149 -10.62 3.49 -0.59
N VAL A 150 -9.40 3.66 -0.07
CA VAL A 150 -8.67 2.61 0.64
C VAL A 150 -8.04 3.16 1.91
N LEU A 151 -8.14 2.42 3.00
CA LEU A 151 -7.37 2.67 4.22
C LEU A 151 -6.25 1.66 4.34
N MET A 152 -5.05 2.14 4.65
CA MET A 152 -3.86 1.31 4.71
C MET A 152 -3.06 1.54 5.99
N ILE A 153 -2.55 0.44 6.57
CA ILE A 153 -1.53 0.49 7.63
C ILE A 153 -0.18 0.04 7.05
N ASP A 154 0.89 0.79 7.30
CA ASP A 154 2.30 0.38 7.12
C ASP A 154 3.10 0.71 8.39
N THR A 155 4.42 0.59 8.36
CA THR A 155 5.33 1.12 9.38
C THR A 155 6.17 2.27 8.82
N ALA A 156 6.38 3.33 9.59
CA ALA A 156 7.21 4.45 9.19
C ALA A 156 8.70 4.09 9.34
N ILE A 157 9.09 3.61 10.54
CA ILE A 157 10.48 3.38 10.90
C ILE A 157 10.93 2.00 10.45
N LYS A 158 11.94 1.98 9.58
CA LYS A 158 12.46 0.73 9.00
C LYS A 158 13.69 0.26 9.77
N GLY A 159 13.44 -0.42 10.89
CA GLY A 159 14.47 -0.91 11.84
C GLY A 159 14.40 -2.40 12.19
N GLY A 160 13.80 -3.23 11.32
CA GLY A 160 13.69 -4.68 11.53
C GLY A 160 12.44 -5.14 12.29
N LYS A 161 11.67 -4.20 12.87
CA LYS A 161 10.34 -4.46 13.42
C LYS A 161 9.27 -4.58 12.31
N ASN A 162 8.26 -5.39 12.59
CA ASN A 162 7.09 -5.63 11.74
C ASN A 162 5.80 -5.11 12.39
N LEU A 163 4.70 -5.17 11.65
CA LEU A 163 3.37 -4.74 12.09
C LEU A 163 3.01 -5.24 13.51
N PHE A 164 3.24 -6.52 13.80
CA PHE A 164 2.84 -7.13 15.06
C PHE A 164 3.77 -6.82 16.24
N ASP A 165 4.88 -6.11 16.00
CA ASP A 165 5.67 -5.50 17.09
C ASP A 165 5.01 -4.22 17.63
N PHE A 166 4.05 -3.65 16.89
CA PHE A 166 3.38 -2.39 17.22
C PHE A 166 1.87 -2.55 17.46
N MET A 167 1.23 -3.51 16.79
CA MET A 167 -0.20 -3.78 16.91
C MET A 167 -0.46 -5.26 17.20
N LYS A 168 -1.41 -5.54 18.08
CA LYS A 168 -1.89 -6.90 18.33
C LYS A 168 -2.76 -7.38 17.18
N LYS A 169 -2.84 -8.71 16.98
CA LYS A 169 -3.74 -9.33 16.00
C LYS A 169 -5.18 -8.80 16.10
N LYS A 170 -5.70 -8.66 17.32
CA LYS A 170 -7.06 -8.16 17.55
C LYS A 170 -7.22 -6.71 17.06
N GLU A 171 -6.24 -5.85 17.30
CA GLU A 171 -6.27 -4.44 16.87
C GLU A 171 -6.27 -4.34 15.33
N VAL A 172 -5.47 -5.16 14.65
CA VAL A 172 -5.48 -5.22 13.18
C VAL A 172 -6.82 -5.73 12.64
N ALA A 173 -7.41 -6.75 13.28
CA ALA A 173 -8.71 -7.29 12.90
C ALA A 173 -9.86 -6.29 13.14
N ASP A 174 -9.86 -5.59 14.27
CA ASP A 174 -10.84 -4.55 14.60
C ASP A 174 -10.71 -3.36 13.63
N PHE A 175 -9.48 -3.01 13.24
CA PHE A 175 -9.24 -2.00 12.20
C PHE A 175 -9.83 -2.40 10.86
N ALA A 176 -9.51 -3.61 10.38
CA ALA A 176 -10.00 -4.10 9.10
C ALA A 176 -11.53 -4.17 9.07
N ARG A 177 -12.15 -4.70 10.14
CA ARG A 177 -13.60 -4.75 10.29
C ARG A 177 -14.24 -3.37 10.21
N THR A 178 -13.77 -2.43 11.04
CA THR A 178 -14.34 -1.08 11.10
C THR A 178 -14.17 -0.34 9.77
N ALA A 179 -13.00 -0.43 9.14
CA ALA A 179 -12.76 0.17 7.84
C ALA A 179 -13.66 -0.42 6.75
N SER A 180 -13.83 -1.74 6.73
CA SER A 180 -14.72 -2.44 5.79
C SER A 180 -16.19 -2.07 6.00
N ASP A 181 -16.67 -2.01 7.26
CA ASP A 181 -18.03 -1.59 7.61
C ASP A 181 -18.33 -0.14 7.18
N LEU A 182 -17.30 0.71 7.13
CA LEU A 182 -17.38 2.08 6.61
C LEU A 182 -17.28 2.18 5.08
N GLY A 183 -17.11 1.04 4.39
CA GLY A 183 -17.08 0.95 2.93
C GLY A 183 -15.70 1.15 2.29
N PHE A 184 -14.62 1.10 3.07
CA PHE A 184 -13.26 1.18 2.53
C PHE A 184 -12.74 -0.19 2.10
N GLU A 185 -11.95 -0.22 1.02
CA GLU A 185 -11.01 -1.33 0.79
C GLU A 185 -9.89 -1.25 1.84
N VAL A 186 -9.43 -2.39 2.36
CA VAL A 186 -8.45 -2.44 3.46
C VAL A 186 -7.13 -3.02 2.99
N ALA A 187 -6.03 -2.28 3.23
CA ALA A 187 -4.68 -2.73 2.93
C ALA A 187 -3.79 -2.79 4.17
N ILE A 188 -3.01 -3.85 4.34
CA ILE A 188 -2.10 -4.03 5.49
C ILE A 188 -0.68 -4.34 5.01
N ALA A 189 0.30 -3.61 5.55
CA ALA A 189 1.73 -3.77 5.30
C ALA A 189 2.52 -3.63 6.63
N GLY A 190 3.82 -3.36 6.55
CA GLY A 190 4.71 -3.21 7.71
C GLY A 190 5.64 -4.39 7.94
N SER A 191 6.69 -4.48 7.12
CA SER A 191 7.75 -5.53 7.19
C SER A 191 7.24 -6.97 7.29
N LEU A 192 6.08 -7.27 6.71
CA LEU A 192 5.43 -8.58 6.78
C LEU A 192 6.27 -9.68 6.13
N ARG A 193 6.31 -10.87 6.75
CA ARG A 193 6.84 -12.11 6.18
C ARG A 193 5.78 -13.20 6.21
N ASN A 194 6.15 -14.41 5.79
CA ASN A 194 5.24 -15.56 5.73
C ASN A 194 4.48 -15.81 7.04
N LYS A 195 5.15 -15.70 8.19
CA LYS A 195 4.50 -15.90 9.49
C LYS A 195 3.38 -14.89 9.74
N GLU A 196 3.62 -13.62 9.45
CA GLU A 196 2.64 -12.55 9.64
C GLU A 196 1.50 -12.66 8.61
N ILE A 197 1.82 -12.99 7.36
CA ILE A 197 0.82 -13.22 6.31
C ILE A 197 -0.11 -14.38 6.68
N SER A 198 0.40 -15.47 7.24
CA SER A 198 -0.43 -16.59 7.67
C SER A 198 -1.40 -16.22 8.80
N VAL A 199 -1.09 -15.18 9.60
CA VAL A 199 -2.04 -14.62 10.57
C VAL A 199 -3.07 -13.73 9.88
N LEU A 200 -2.62 -12.83 9.01
CA LEU A 200 -3.46 -11.83 8.34
C LEU A 200 -4.44 -12.44 7.33
N ARG A 201 -4.06 -13.52 6.64
CA ARG A 201 -4.93 -14.20 5.65
C ARG A 201 -6.23 -14.74 6.25
N ASN A 202 -6.30 -14.88 7.58
CA ASN A 202 -7.48 -15.33 8.31
C ASN A 202 -8.41 -14.19 8.74
N ILE A 203 -8.12 -12.94 8.34
CA ILE A 203 -8.98 -11.77 8.56
C ILE A 203 -9.62 -11.44 7.21
N SER A 204 -10.90 -11.80 7.05
CA SER A 204 -11.65 -11.70 5.79
C SER A 204 -11.78 -10.27 5.27
N GLU A 205 -11.79 -9.30 6.17
CA GLU A 205 -11.99 -7.87 5.89
C GLU A 205 -10.72 -7.21 5.34
N ILE A 206 -9.60 -7.94 5.22
CA ILE A 206 -8.39 -7.43 4.56
C ILE A 206 -8.43 -7.76 3.06
N ASP A 207 -8.38 -6.73 2.23
CA ASP A 207 -8.38 -6.88 0.78
C ASP A 207 -6.98 -7.03 0.20
N ILE A 208 -6.00 -6.29 0.72
CA ILE A 208 -4.64 -6.18 0.16
C ILE A 208 -3.58 -6.40 1.24
N ILE A 209 -2.57 -7.20 0.92
CA ILE A 209 -1.35 -7.34 1.73
C ILE A 209 -0.16 -6.77 0.98
N GLY A 210 0.51 -5.78 1.57
CA GLY A 210 1.68 -5.12 1.00
C GLY A 210 3.00 -5.69 1.52
N VAL A 211 3.89 -6.09 0.61
CA VAL A 211 5.23 -6.58 0.92
C VAL A 211 6.31 -5.85 0.14
N ARG A 212 7.51 -5.81 0.72
CA ARG A 212 8.74 -5.47 -0.01
C ARG A 212 9.88 -6.36 0.41
N SER A 213 10.37 -6.19 1.64
CA SER A 213 11.53 -6.91 2.15
C SER A 213 11.36 -8.43 2.04
N ALA A 214 10.19 -8.98 2.32
CA ALA A 214 9.94 -10.42 2.16
C ALA A 214 10.08 -10.93 0.72
N ALA A 215 9.79 -10.09 -0.27
CA ALA A 215 9.97 -10.38 -1.68
C ALA A 215 11.42 -10.15 -2.16
N CYS A 216 12.28 -9.55 -1.35
CA CYS A 216 13.68 -9.31 -1.68
C CYS A 216 14.60 -10.44 -1.20
N GLY A 217 15.72 -10.62 -1.89
CA GLY A 217 16.82 -11.45 -1.40
C GLY A 217 17.29 -11.01 0.00
N ASN A 218 17.66 -11.97 0.85
CA ASN A 218 18.09 -11.76 2.24
C ASN A 218 17.12 -10.97 3.13
N PHE A 219 15.85 -10.82 2.73
CA PHE A 219 14.86 -10.00 3.42
C PHE A 219 15.26 -8.52 3.55
N ASP A 220 16.14 -8.03 2.68
CA ASP A 220 16.59 -6.63 2.68
C ASP A 220 15.69 -5.78 1.78
N ARG A 221 15.06 -4.74 2.34
CA ARG A 221 14.23 -3.79 1.56
C ARG A 221 15.01 -3.04 0.48
N ASN A 222 16.34 -2.96 0.58
CA ASN A 222 17.20 -2.37 -0.43
C ASN A 222 17.69 -3.39 -1.47
N GLY A 223 17.50 -4.68 -1.22
CA GLY A 223 17.75 -5.75 -2.16
C GLY A 223 16.78 -5.74 -3.34
N GLU A 224 17.09 -6.56 -4.33
CA GLU A 224 16.26 -6.77 -5.52
C GLU A 224 15.12 -7.73 -5.23
N ILE A 225 14.00 -7.56 -5.95
CA ILE A 225 12.86 -8.48 -5.88
C ILE A 225 13.24 -9.81 -6.53
N ASP A 226 12.98 -10.90 -5.79
CA ASP A 226 13.16 -12.27 -6.23
C ASP A 226 11.78 -12.89 -6.51
N LYS A 227 11.57 -13.32 -7.76
CA LYS A 227 10.32 -13.91 -8.21
C LYS A 227 9.91 -15.16 -7.43
N ASN A 228 10.86 -15.97 -6.97
CA ASN A 228 10.56 -17.20 -6.23
C ASN A 228 9.99 -16.86 -4.85
N ARG A 229 10.50 -15.79 -4.22
CA ARG A 229 9.99 -15.30 -2.95
C ARG A 229 8.59 -14.71 -3.09
N VAL A 230 8.34 -13.95 -4.16
CA VAL A 230 6.99 -13.43 -4.45
C VAL A 230 6.01 -14.59 -4.64
N LYS A 231 6.42 -15.64 -5.37
CA LYS A 231 5.61 -16.85 -5.55
C LYS A 231 5.30 -17.55 -4.22
N GLU A 232 6.29 -17.73 -3.35
CA GLU A 232 6.09 -18.33 -2.02
C GLU A 232 5.10 -17.51 -1.17
N LEU A 233 5.22 -16.17 -1.20
CA LEU A 233 4.30 -15.27 -0.48
C LEU A 233 2.86 -15.39 -1.03
N LYS A 234 2.72 -15.47 -2.36
CA LYS A 234 1.43 -15.64 -3.03
C LYS A 234 0.79 -16.98 -2.66
N GLU A 235 1.56 -18.07 -2.68
CA GLU A 235 1.08 -19.40 -2.30
C GLU A 235 0.63 -19.45 -0.83
N ASN A 236 1.39 -18.84 0.09
CA ASN A 236 0.98 -18.72 1.49
C ASN A 236 -0.32 -17.91 1.64
N LEU A 237 -0.45 -16.81 0.92
CA LEU A 237 -1.66 -15.98 0.96
C LEU A 237 -2.90 -16.77 0.50
N GLU A 238 -2.76 -17.64 -0.50
CA GLU A 238 -3.85 -18.44 -1.08
C GLU A 238 -4.19 -19.71 -0.31
N GLN A 239 -3.28 -20.24 0.51
CA GLN A 239 -3.50 -21.45 1.30
C GLN A 239 -4.69 -21.33 2.28
N GLY A 240 -4.95 -20.15 2.84
CA GLY A 240 -6.11 -19.93 3.73
C GLY A 240 -7.46 -20.08 3.00
N THR A 241 -7.51 -19.81 1.70
CA THR A 241 -8.72 -19.92 0.88
C THR A 241 -9.16 -21.38 0.65
N LYS A 242 -8.21 -22.33 0.69
CA LYS A 242 -8.47 -23.76 0.44
C LYS A 242 -8.98 -24.53 1.66
N GLU A 243 -8.68 -24.07 2.87
CA GLU A 243 -9.16 -24.72 4.09
C GLU A 243 -10.64 -24.40 4.38
N ILE A 244 -11.12 -23.22 3.98
CA ILE A 244 -12.52 -22.79 4.18
C ILE A 244 -13.47 -23.41 3.14
N THR A 245 -12.98 -23.80 1.96
CA THR A 245 -13.80 -24.43 0.90
C THR A 245 -14.00 -25.94 1.06
N ASN A 246 -13.34 -26.57 2.04
CA ASN A 246 -13.43 -28.01 2.32
C ASN A 246 -14.17 -28.33 3.65
N LEU A 247 -14.92 -27.36 4.18
CA LEU A 247 -15.84 -27.51 5.33
C LEU A 247 -17.26 -27.15 4.91
#